data_AF-A0A7R9B9B6-F1
#
_entry.id   AF-A0A7R9B9B6-F1
#
_cell.length_a   1.000
_cell.length_b   1.000
_cell.length_c   1.000
_cell.angle_alpha   90.00
_cell.angle_beta   90.00
_cell.angle_gamma   90.00
#
_symmetry.space_group_name_H-M   'P 1'
#
loop_
_entity.id
_entity.type
_entity.pdbx_description
1 polymer ?
#
loop_
_entity_poly.entity_id
_entity_poly.type
_entity_poly.pdbx_seq_one_letter_code
_entity_poly.pdbx_strand_id
1 'polypeptide(L)' 'MIVIAEEKMPADQIQYSEKYYDDLFEYRHVILPQDLAKHVPKSHLMTETEWRNLGVQQSPGWVHYMMHTPGT' A
#
# COMPACT_ATOMS: atom_id res chain seq x y z
N MET A 1 10.10 5.37 11.10
CA MET A 1 10.77 4.27 11.81
C MET A 1 10.46 4.39 13.31
N ILE A 2 9.54 3.56 13.80
CA ILE A 2 9.41 3.11 15.18
C ILE A 2 9.05 1.63 15.05
N VAL A 3 9.78 0.76 15.74
CA VAL A 3 9.60 -0.69 15.72
C VAL A 3 9.07 -1.11 17.09
N ILE A 4 7.93 -1.78 17.12
CA ILE A 4 7.41 -2.56 18.25
C ILE A 4 7.38 -4.03 17.81
N ALA A 5 7.76 -4.92 18.71
CA ALA A 5 8.27 -6.26 18.45
C ALA A 5 7.27 -7.27 17.84
N GLU A 6 7.83 -8.13 16.98
CA GLU A 6 7.49 -9.53 16.65
C GLU A 6 6.02 -10.01 16.80
N GLU A 7 5.21 -9.74 15.78
CA GLU A 7 4.41 -10.81 15.19
C GLU A 7 4.95 -11.06 13.80
N LYS A 8 5.25 -12.32 13.48
CA LYS A 8 5.63 -12.75 12.13
C LYS A 8 4.39 -12.61 11.25
N MET A 9 4.08 -11.38 10.83
CA MET A 9 2.92 -11.08 10.00
C MET A 9 2.99 -11.96 8.75
N PRO A 10 1.87 -12.56 8.29
CA PRO A 10 1.90 -13.42 7.12
C PRO A 10 2.47 -12.62 5.94
N ALA A 11 3.65 -13.02 5.46
CA ALA A 11 4.32 -12.35 4.34
C ALA A 11 3.48 -12.40 3.04
N ASP A 12 2.42 -13.20 3.05
CA ASP A 12 1.55 -13.50 1.92
C ASP A 12 0.29 -12.61 1.88
N GLN A 13 0.06 -11.76 2.88
CA GLN A 13 -1.13 -10.91 2.97
C GLN A 13 -0.82 -9.43 2.71
N ILE A 14 -1.79 -8.71 2.13
CA ILE A 14 -1.73 -7.25 1.98
C ILE A 14 -1.89 -6.61 3.36
N GLN A 15 -0.95 -5.72 3.71
CA GLN A 15 -0.97 -5.01 4.98
C GLN A 15 -1.38 -3.55 4.77
N TYR A 16 -2.15 -3.02 5.71
CA TYR A 16 -2.66 -1.66 5.69
C TYR A 16 -2.18 -0.93 6.94
N SER A 17 -1.62 0.27 6.78
CA SER A 17 -1.26 1.08 7.93
C SER A 17 -2.49 1.70 8.61
N GLU A 18 -2.29 2.21 9.82
CA GLU A 18 -3.21 3.18 10.37
C GLU A 18 -3.30 4.42 9.47
N LYS A 19 -4.47 5.08 9.50
CA LYS A 19 -4.70 6.34 8.80
C LYS A 19 -3.95 7.46 9.53
N TYR A 20 -3.33 8.35 8.76
CA TYR A 20 -2.71 9.58 9.26
C TYR A 20 -3.11 10.75 8.38
N TYR A 21 -2.98 11.97 8.91
CA TYR A 21 -3.60 13.14 8.32
C TYR A 21 -2.63 14.32 8.37
N ASP A 22 -2.77 15.21 7.39
CA ASP A 22 -2.32 16.60 7.51
C ASP A 22 -3.55 17.53 7.45
N ASP A 23 -3.33 18.83 7.23
CA ASP A 23 -4.41 19.82 7.18
C ASP A 23 -5.34 19.69 5.96
N LEU A 24 -4.94 18.93 4.94
CA LEU A 24 -5.61 18.88 3.63
C LEU A 24 -6.10 17.48 3.25
N PHE A 25 -5.41 16.42 3.69
CA PHE A 25 -5.63 15.07 3.19
C PHE A 25 -5.53 13.99 4.29
N GLU A 26 -6.20 12.87 4.00
CA GLU A 26 -6.06 11.61 4.71
C GLU A 26 -5.13 10.68 3.92
N TYR A 27 -4.24 10.00 4.64
CA TYR A 27 -3.23 9.10 4.09
C TYR A 27 -3.23 7.75 4.79
N ARG A 28 -2.80 6.73 4.04
CA ARG A 28 -2.50 5.39 4.50
C ARG A 28 -1.52 4.77 3.51
N HIS A 29 -0.59 3.96 3.98
CA HIS A 29 0.23 3.14 3.09
C HIS A 29 -0.27 1.70 3.08
N VAL A 30 -0.13 1.06 1.91
CA VAL A 30 -0.45 -0.35 1.68
C VAL A 30 0.83 -1.07 1.33
N ILE A 31 1.14 -2.15 2.04
CA ILE A 31 2.30 -2.98 1.77
C ILE A 31 1.80 -4.25 1.08
N LEU A 32 2.28 -4.48 -0.14
CA LEU A 32 1.94 -5.66 -0.92
C LEU A 32 2.91 -6.81 -0.60
N PRO A 33 2.42 -8.06 -0.56
CA PRO A 33 3.28 -9.23 -0.53
C PRO A 33 4.11 -9.29 -1.82
N GLN A 34 5.27 -9.96 -1.76
CA GLN A 34 6.26 -9.94 -2.84
C GLN A 34 5.69 -10.41 -4.19
N ASP A 35 4.76 -11.36 -4.18
CA ASP A 35 4.15 -11.86 -5.41
C ASP A 35 3.18 -10.87 -6.07
N LEU A 36 2.48 -10.06 -5.28
CA LEU A 36 1.63 -8.99 -5.82
C LEU A 36 2.45 -7.77 -6.23
N ALA A 37 3.52 -7.45 -5.48
CA ALA A 37 4.40 -6.32 -5.79
C ALA A 37 5.01 -6.40 -7.20
N LYS A 38 5.25 -7.61 -7.72
CA LYS A 38 5.74 -7.85 -9.10
C LYS A 38 4.78 -7.36 -10.19
N HIS A 39 3.48 -7.27 -9.88
CA HIS A 39 2.43 -6.84 -10.80
C HIS A 39 2.19 -5.32 -10.78
N VAL A 40 2.87 -4.58 -9.89
CA VAL A 40 2.75 -3.13 -9.81
C VAL A 40 3.44 -2.49 -11.04
N PRO A 41 2.74 -1.64 -11.80
CA PRO A 41 3.30 -1.01 -12.99
C PRO A 41 4.39 0.00 -12.62
N LYS A 42 5.57 -0.11 -13.23
CA LYS A 42 6.69 0.84 -13.00
C LYS A 42 6.56 2.13 -13.82
N SER A 43 5.66 2.16 -14.80
CA SER A 43 5.53 3.28 -15.74
C SER A 43 4.59 4.39 -15.27
N HIS A 44 3.70 4.11 -14.32
CA HIS A 44 2.69 5.06 -13.86
C HIS A 44 2.15 4.70 -12.47
N LEU A 45 1.42 5.63 -11.85
CA LEU A 45 0.67 5.38 -10.62
C LEU A 45 -0.67 4.71 -10.97
N MET A 46 -1.00 3.65 -10.23
CA MET A 46 -2.25 2.92 -10.41
C MET A 46 -3.52 3.75 -10.18
N THR A 47 -4.49 3.59 -11.08
CA THR A 47 -5.89 4.03 -10.91
C THR A 47 -6.62 3.19 -9.85
N GLU A 48 -7.80 3.66 -9.42
CA GLU A 48 -8.66 2.92 -8.49
C GLU A 48 -8.97 1.49 -8.95
N THR A 49 -9.26 1.32 -10.24
CA THR A 49 -9.52 0.00 -10.81
C THR A 49 -8.29 -0.91 -10.75
N GLU A 50 -7.11 -0.38 -11.04
CA GLU A 50 -5.88 -1.18 -11.08
C GLU A 50 -5.48 -1.69 -9.69
N TRP A 51 -5.48 -0.83 -8.67
CA TRP A 51 -5.13 -1.29 -7.33
C TRP A 51 -6.21 -2.21 -6.73
N ARG A 52 -7.49 -2.02 -7.08
CA ARG A 52 -8.56 -2.97 -6.70
C ARG A 52 -8.38 -4.34 -7.34
N ASN A 53 -7.95 -4.38 -8.60
CA ASN A 53 -7.68 -5.63 -9.32
C ASN A 53 -6.49 -6.40 -8.74
N LEU A 54 -5.53 -5.71 -8.10
CA LEU A 54 -4.45 -6.36 -7.33
C LEU A 54 -4.91 -6.94 -5.98
N GLY A 55 -6.17 -6.70 -5.58
CA GLY A 55 -6.72 -7.18 -4.32
C GLY A 55 -6.62 -6.17 -3.18
N VAL A 56 -6.17 -4.93 -3.42
CA VAL A 56 -6.21 -3.86 -2.41
C VAL A 56 -7.68 -3.49 -2.16
N GLN A 57 -8.09 -3.51 -0.90
CA GLN A 57 -9.46 -3.24 -0.47
C GLN A 57 -9.50 -2.01 0.42
N GLN A 58 -10.10 -0.93 -0.08
CA GLN A 58 -10.35 0.31 0.65
C GLN A 58 -11.69 0.91 0.25
N SER A 59 -12.16 1.89 1.01
CA SER A 59 -13.33 2.69 0.63
C SER A 59 -13.10 3.40 -0.72
N PRO A 60 -14.15 3.89 -1.39
CA PRO A 60 -13.98 4.70 -2.61
C PRO A 60 -13.23 6.01 -2.35
N GLY A 61 -12.58 6.57 -3.37
CA GLY A 61 -11.98 7.91 -3.32
C GLY A 61 -10.50 7.98 -2.94
N TRP A 62 -9.86 6.84 -2.66
CA TRP A 62 -8.42 6.79 -2.40
C TRP A 62 -7.61 6.93 -3.70
N VAL A 63 -6.61 7.81 -3.69
CA VAL A 63 -5.71 8.04 -4.81
C VAL A 63 -4.32 7.52 -4.48
N HIS A 64 -3.75 6.69 -5.36
CA HIS A 64 -2.37 6.26 -5.26
C HIS A 64 -1.46 7.38 -5.77
N TYR A 65 -0.89 8.15 -4.84
CA TYR A 65 -0.17 9.39 -5.14
C TYR A 65 1.36 9.22 -5.17
N MET A 66 1.89 8.15 -4.59
CA MET A 66 3.32 7.86 -4.59
C MET A 66 3.58 6.36 -4.53
N MET A 67 4.67 5.93 -5.15
CA MET A 67 5.21 4.58 -5.02
C MET A 67 6.50 4.63 -4.20
N HIS A 68 6.61 3.75 -3.21
CA HIS A 68 7.85 3.57 -2.45
C HIS A 68 8.32 2.13 -2.57
N THR A 69 9.55 1.96 -3.05
CA THR A 69 10.23 0.66 -3.09
C THR A 69 11.32 0.67 -2.02
N PRO A 70 11.03 0.21 -0.79
CA PRO A 70 12.06 0.15 0.24
C PRO A 70 13.09 -0.93 -0.15
N GLY A 71 14.25 -0.47 -0.64
CA GLY A 71 15.47 -1.28 -0.79
C GLY A 71 15.45 -2.32 -1.91
N THR A 72 16.00 -1.92 -3.06
CA THR A 72 17.10 -2.72 -3.66
C THR A 72 18.38 -2.46 -2.89
#